data_AF-A0AA39Y3B5-F1
#
_entry.id   AF-A0AA39Y3B5-F1
#
_cell.length_a   1.000
_cell.length_b   1.000
_cell.length_c   1.000
_cell.angle_alpha   90.00
_cell.angle_beta   90.00
_cell.angle_gamma   90.00
#
_symmetry.space_group_name_H-M   'P 1'
#
loop_
_entity.id
_entity.type
_entity.pdbx_description
1 polymer ?
#
loop_
_entity_poly.entity_id
_entity_poly.type
_entity_poly.pdbx_seq_one_letter_code
_entity_poly.pdbx_strand_id
1 'polypeptide(L)'
;MWQAHMGASKLYKYPHLESKYVNVVFTTGFGGERTVYQGPPTPERNALRDDLYMFGINRIPHASAAKLVNKTLPIPGEPGQYAILLNVFHQLQLHCLNMIRRQLYDKTEYPPDHETMGIEHLEHCYDSLRQSLMCSADLTPLPWAWDEAGYQAKQVAKVMLTCRDFESIRDWARQREVQL
;
A
#
# COMPACT_ATOMS: atom_id res chain seq x y z
N MET A 1 -23.86 -9.73 15.76
CA MET A 1 -23.28 -11.07 15.93
C MET A 1 -22.73 -11.49 14.56
N TRP A 2 -21.45 -11.20 14.30
CA TRP A 2 -20.81 -11.48 13.00
C TRP A 2 -20.20 -12.88 13.05
N GLN A 3 -20.84 -13.86 12.42
CA GLN A 3 -20.26 -15.19 12.23
C GLN A 3 -19.38 -15.16 10.97
N ALA A 4 -18.07 -15.08 11.16
CA ALA A 4 -17.11 -15.34 10.09
C ALA A 4 -16.96 -16.86 9.96
N HIS A 5 -17.36 -17.41 8.82
CA HIS A 5 -17.06 -18.80 8.47
C HIS A 5 -15.55 -18.98 8.31
N MET A 6 -14.94 -19.64 9.29
CA MET A 6 -13.53 -20.07 9.27
C MET A 6 -13.36 -21.24 8.30
N GLY A 7 -13.29 -20.94 7.00
CA GLY A 7 -12.70 -21.83 6.01
C GLY A 7 -11.20 -21.54 5.90
N ALA A 8 -10.36 -22.58 5.85
CA ALA A 8 -8.91 -22.49 5.75
C ALA A 8 -8.48 -21.40 4.73
N SER A 9 -7.89 -20.31 5.22
CA SER A 9 -7.52 -19.17 4.38
C SER A 9 -6.31 -19.52 3.54
N LYS A 10 -6.55 -19.98 2.31
CA LYS A 10 -5.55 -19.81 1.26
C LYS A 10 -5.41 -18.31 1.07
N LEU A 11 -4.24 -17.75 1.44
CA LEU A 11 -3.82 -16.42 1.03
C LEU A 11 -4.22 -16.25 -0.44
N TYR A 12 -4.99 -15.21 -0.75
CA TYR A 12 -5.37 -14.92 -2.12
C TYR A 12 -4.09 -14.68 -2.92
N LYS A 13 -3.63 -15.70 -3.66
CA LYS A 13 -2.50 -15.59 -4.56
C LYS A 13 -3.03 -15.09 -5.88
N TYR A 14 -2.63 -13.89 -6.27
CA TYR A 14 -2.89 -13.42 -7.62
C TYR A 14 -2.16 -14.34 -8.61
N PRO A 15 -2.87 -15.12 -9.44
CA PRO A 15 -2.29 -16.30 -10.10
C PRO A 15 -1.37 -15.99 -11.29
N HIS A 16 -1.07 -14.72 -11.57
CA HIS A 16 -0.32 -14.30 -12.76
C HIS A 16 0.86 -13.36 -12.45
N LEU A 17 1.15 -13.11 -11.17
CA LEU A 17 2.35 -12.38 -10.75
C LEU A 17 3.24 -13.33 -9.96
N GLU A 18 4.26 -13.89 -10.63
CA GLU A 18 5.31 -14.69 -9.97
C GLU A 18 6.29 -13.76 -9.25
N SER A 19 5.88 -13.22 -8.10
CA SER A 19 6.80 -12.48 -7.23
C SER A 19 7.74 -13.45 -6.50
N LYS A 20 9.04 -13.17 -6.54
CA LYS A 20 10.04 -13.89 -5.75
C LYS A 20 10.12 -13.28 -4.36
N TYR A 21 10.25 -14.13 -3.34
CA TYR A 21 10.61 -13.66 -2.00
C TYR A 21 12.10 -13.34 -1.97
N VAL A 22 12.43 -12.19 -1.40
CA VAL A 22 13.80 -11.74 -1.17
C VAL A 22 13.95 -11.31 0.28
N ASN A 23 15.09 -11.64 0.88
CA ASN A 23 15.43 -11.17 2.21
C ASN A 23 16.06 -9.79 2.10
N VAL A 24 15.50 -8.81 2.80
CA VAL A 24 15.99 -7.43 2.81
C VAL A 24 16.20 -7.02 4.26
N VAL A 25 17.35 -6.42 4.54
CA VAL A 25 17.62 -5.77 5.82
C VAL A 25 17.27 -4.30 5.66
N PHE A 26 16.37 -3.80 6.50
CA PHE A 26 15.96 -2.41 6.46
C PHE A 26 16.99 -1.51 7.13
N THR A 27 17.17 -0.32 6.56
CA THR A 27 17.99 0.71 7.19
C THR A 27 17.20 1.39 8.31
N THR A 28 17.91 1.91 9.32
CA THR A 28 17.23 2.63 10.41
C THR A 28 16.67 3.98 9.94
N GLY A 29 17.13 4.53 8.82
CA GLY A 29 16.63 5.82 8.32
C GLY A 29 17.08 7.04 9.15
N PHE A 30 18.05 6.87 10.07
CA PHE A 30 18.67 7.95 10.83
C PHE A 30 20.13 8.16 10.43
N GLY A 31 20.63 9.39 10.60
CA GLY A 31 22.05 9.72 10.39
C GLY A 31 22.58 9.28 9.02
N GLY A 32 23.64 8.47 9.01
CA GLY A 32 24.27 7.92 7.79
C GLY A 32 23.48 6.82 7.09
N GLU A 33 22.39 6.33 7.68
CA GLU A 33 21.55 5.25 7.12
C GLU A 33 20.27 5.76 6.42
N ARG A 34 20.24 7.06 6.10
CA ARG A 34 19.12 7.67 5.38
C ARG A 34 19.01 7.14 3.96
N THR A 35 17.80 6.84 3.52
CA THR A 35 17.53 6.41 2.15
C THR A 35 17.38 7.62 1.21
N VAL A 36 17.49 7.36 -0.09
CA VAL A 36 17.21 8.35 -1.14
C VAL A 36 15.77 8.86 -1.13
N TYR A 37 14.86 8.17 -0.42
CA TYR A 37 13.45 8.54 -0.30
C TYR A 37 13.16 9.47 0.87
N GLN A 38 14.16 9.87 1.65
CA GLN A 38 14.01 10.77 2.78
C GLN A 38 14.46 12.19 2.44
N GLY A 39 13.83 13.18 3.06
CA GLY A 39 14.15 14.61 3.00
C GLY A 39 13.16 15.45 2.17
N PRO A 40 13.42 16.78 2.04
CA PRO A 40 12.48 17.78 1.54
C PRO A 40 11.96 17.52 0.12
N PRO A 41 10.93 18.23 -0.38
CA PRO A 41 10.35 17.96 -1.69
C PRO A 41 11.35 17.68 -2.84
N THR A 42 12.12 18.58 -3.42
CA THR A 42 13.04 18.39 -4.60
C THR A 42 12.51 17.62 -5.85
N PRO A 43 12.79 18.12 -7.08
CA PRO A 43 12.38 17.44 -8.31
C PRO A 43 12.89 15.99 -8.42
N GLU A 44 14.18 15.72 -8.14
CA GLU A 44 14.74 14.37 -8.29
C GLU A 44 14.07 13.37 -7.34
N ARG A 45 13.84 13.80 -6.10
CA ARG A 45 13.29 12.92 -5.07
C ARG A 45 11.80 12.70 -5.23
N ASN A 46 11.08 13.68 -5.78
CA ASN A 46 9.70 13.47 -6.20
C ASN A 46 9.63 12.46 -7.34
N ALA A 47 10.51 12.57 -8.35
CA ALA A 47 10.57 11.62 -9.46
C ALA A 47 10.87 10.18 -8.99
N LEU A 48 11.85 9.99 -8.09
CA LEU A 48 12.14 8.67 -7.51
C LEU A 48 10.93 8.06 -6.78
N ARG A 49 10.13 8.88 -6.12
CA ARG A 49 8.94 8.40 -5.40
C ARG A 49 7.80 8.11 -6.37
N ASP A 50 7.60 8.96 -7.36
CA ASP A 50 6.57 8.79 -8.38
C ASP A 50 6.81 7.50 -9.19
N ASP A 51 8.07 7.18 -9.50
CA ASP A 51 8.46 5.91 -10.14
C ASP A 51 8.08 4.66 -9.30
N LEU A 52 8.01 4.75 -7.97
CA LEU A 52 7.67 3.62 -7.11
C LEU A 52 6.20 3.18 -7.19
N TYR A 53 5.28 4.06 -7.60
CA TYR A 53 3.85 3.79 -7.46
C TYR A 53 2.98 4.34 -8.58
N MET A 54 3.46 5.27 -9.41
CA MET A 54 2.68 5.84 -10.52
C MET A 54 2.59 4.88 -11.70
N PHE A 55 2.18 3.65 -11.42
CA PHE A 55 1.77 2.69 -12.42
C PHE A 55 0.29 2.91 -12.72
N GLY A 56 -0.03 3.15 -13.99
CA GLY A 56 -1.39 3.34 -14.43
C GLY A 56 -2.24 2.08 -14.33
N ILE A 57 -3.30 2.04 -15.14
CA ILE A 57 -4.19 0.88 -15.22
C ILE A 57 -3.41 -0.35 -15.72
N ASN A 58 -3.53 -1.46 -15.00
CA ASN A 58 -2.93 -2.73 -15.39
C ASN A 58 -3.96 -3.58 -16.13
N ARG A 59 -3.54 -4.23 -17.22
CA ARG A 59 -4.40 -5.12 -18.02
C ARG A 59 -4.25 -6.58 -17.59
N ILE A 60 -5.36 -7.31 -17.56
CA ILE A 60 -5.40 -8.74 -17.25
C ILE A 60 -6.30 -9.48 -18.24
N PRO A 61 -6.00 -10.74 -18.59
CA PRO A 61 -6.85 -11.49 -19.50
C PRO A 61 -8.16 -11.91 -18.82
N HIS A 62 -9.20 -12.14 -19.61
CA HIS A 62 -10.52 -12.59 -19.16
C HIS A 62 -10.46 -13.77 -18.18
N ALA A 63 -9.61 -14.77 -18.45
CA ALA A 63 -9.46 -15.95 -17.59
C ALA A 63 -9.02 -15.61 -16.15
N SER A 64 -8.25 -14.52 -15.97
CA SER A 64 -7.85 -13.99 -14.67
C SER A 64 -8.96 -13.14 -14.06
N ALA A 65 -9.56 -12.25 -14.86
CA ALA A 65 -10.67 -11.40 -14.43
C ALA A 65 -11.88 -12.21 -13.94
N ALA A 66 -12.15 -13.35 -14.57
CA ALA A 66 -13.24 -14.25 -14.20
C ALA A 66 -13.09 -14.83 -12.78
N LYS A 67 -11.85 -14.94 -12.27
CA LYS A 67 -11.52 -15.48 -10.94
C LYS A 67 -11.59 -14.42 -9.83
N LEU A 68 -11.71 -13.13 -10.17
CA LEU A 68 -11.85 -12.08 -9.18
C LEU A 68 -13.18 -12.24 -8.44
N VAL A 69 -13.16 -12.05 -7.11
CA VAL A 69 -14.37 -12.03 -6.28
C VAL A 69 -15.33 -10.93 -6.77
N ASN A 70 -14.78 -9.76 -7.05
CA ASN A 70 -15.50 -8.63 -7.60
C ASN A 70 -15.22 -8.53 -9.10
N LYS A 71 -16.27 -8.40 -9.93
CA LYS A 71 -16.12 -8.22 -11.38
C LYS A 71 -15.51 -6.86 -11.69
N THR A 72 -14.82 -6.79 -12.82
CA THR A 72 -14.19 -5.56 -13.31
C THR A 72 -14.54 -5.26 -14.76
N LEU A 73 -14.22 -4.04 -15.21
CA LEU A 73 -14.58 -3.54 -16.53
C LEU A 73 -13.62 -4.07 -17.62
N PRO A 74 -14.16 -4.42 -18.81
CA PRO A 74 -13.33 -4.66 -19.98
C PRO A 74 -12.67 -3.37 -20.46
N ILE A 75 -11.52 -3.50 -21.11
CA ILE A 75 -10.81 -2.35 -21.70
C ILE A 75 -11.40 -2.06 -23.09
N PRO A 76 -11.92 -0.84 -23.34
CA PRO A 76 -12.40 -0.48 -24.67
C PRO A 76 -11.30 -0.62 -25.73
N GLY A 77 -11.60 -1.29 -26.85
CA GLY A 77 -10.64 -1.51 -27.93
C GLY A 77 -9.69 -2.70 -27.73
N GLU A 78 -9.72 -3.38 -26.57
CA GLU A 78 -8.89 -4.57 -26.29
C GLU A 78 -9.76 -5.78 -25.90
N PRO A 79 -10.29 -6.54 -26.88
CA PRO A 79 -11.15 -7.69 -26.62
C PRO A 79 -10.49 -8.73 -25.70
N GLY A 80 -11.21 -9.14 -24.66
CA GLY A 80 -10.73 -10.12 -23.69
C GLY A 80 -9.74 -9.57 -22.65
N GLN A 81 -9.43 -8.27 -22.67
CA GLN A 81 -8.64 -7.60 -21.64
C GLN A 81 -9.52 -6.82 -20.67
N TYR A 82 -9.12 -6.83 -19.41
CA TYR A 82 -9.84 -6.24 -18.29
C TYR A 82 -8.91 -5.33 -17.48
N ALA A 83 -9.45 -4.22 -17.02
CA ALA A 83 -8.72 -3.22 -16.25
C ALA A 83 -8.69 -3.60 -14.77
N ILE A 84 -7.51 -3.52 -14.15
CA ILE A 84 -7.36 -3.55 -12.69
C ILE A 84 -6.34 -2.51 -12.26
N LEU A 85 -6.23 -2.30 -10.95
CA LEU A 85 -5.03 -1.76 -10.33
C LEU A 85 -4.59 -2.64 -9.18
N LEU A 86 -3.30 -2.72 -8.88
CA LEU A 86 -2.83 -3.48 -7.73
C LEU A 86 -2.96 -2.65 -6.45
N ASN A 87 -3.41 -3.28 -5.37
CA ASN A 87 -3.67 -2.60 -4.10
C ASN A 87 -2.44 -1.84 -3.57
N VAL A 88 -1.24 -2.44 -3.68
CA VAL A 88 0.06 -1.82 -3.29
C VAL A 88 0.32 -0.45 -3.92
N PHE A 89 -0.20 -0.19 -5.12
CA PHE A 89 0.04 1.07 -5.85
C PHE A 89 -1.05 2.13 -5.63
N HIS A 90 -2.25 1.74 -5.18
CA HIS A 90 -3.39 2.64 -5.12
C HIS A 90 -3.86 2.96 -3.70
N GLN A 91 -4.18 1.94 -2.91
CA GLN A 91 -5.25 2.16 -1.94
C GLN A 91 -4.75 2.74 -0.63
N LEU A 92 -3.60 2.33 -0.12
CA LEU A 92 -3.19 2.70 1.25
C LEU A 92 -1.68 2.68 1.51
N GLN A 93 -0.83 2.55 0.50
CA GLN A 93 0.62 2.45 0.72
C GLN A 93 1.39 3.63 0.15
N LEU A 94 1.93 3.54 -1.06
CA LEU A 94 3.00 4.45 -1.47
C LEU A 94 2.49 5.84 -1.91
N HIS A 95 1.39 5.90 -2.67
CA HIS A 95 0.78 7.17 -3.08
C HIS A 95 0.29 7.99 -1.86
N CYS A 96 -0.54 7.39 -1.00
CA CYS A 96 -1.07 8.04 0.20
C CYS A 96 0.05 8.46 1.16
N LEU A 97 1.05 7.60 1.35
CA LEU A 97 2.22 7.93 2.18
C LEU A 97 2.99 9.12 1.60
N ASN A 98 3.17 9.22 0.28
CA ASN A 98 3.78 10.38 -0.37
C ASN A 98 2.91 11.65 -0.25
N MET A 99 1.58 11.54 -0.31
CA MET A 99 0.68 12.68 -0.08
C MET A 99 0.80 13.21 1.35
N ILE A 100 0.85 12.32 2.35
CA ILE A 100 1.08 12.69 3.75
C ILE A 100 2.42 13.42 3.88
N ARG A 101 3.50 12.88 3.29
CA ARG A 101 4.82 13.54 3.29
C ARG A 101 4.78 14.94 2.69
N ARG A 102 4.09 15.12 1.56
CA ARG A 102 3.92 16.44 0.94
C ARG A 102 3.23 17.41 1.90
N GLN A 103 2.19 16.95 2.60
CA GLN A 103 1.49 17.75 3.60
C GLN A 103 2.33 18.06 4.84
N LEU A 104 3.25 17.17 5.22
CA LEU A 104 4.22 17.44 6.28
C LEU A 104 5.09 18.63 5.88
N TYR A 105 5.76 18.55 4.71
CA TYR A 105 6.67 19.60 4.22
C TYR A 105 6.00 20.92 3.82
N ASP A 106 4.68 20.94 3.63
CA ASP A 106 3.93 22.17 3.36
C ASP A 106 3.78 23.05 4.62
N LYS A 107 4.03 22.50 5.82
CA LYS A 107 4.06 23.29 7.05
C LYS A 107 5.39 24.03 7.19
N THR A 108 5.32 25.37 7.25
CA THR A 108 6.45 26.28 7.43
C THR A 108 7.02 26.30 8.84
N GLU A 109 6.24 25.90 9.84
CA GLU A 109 6.66 25.84 11.24
C GLU A 109 6.34 24.46 11.82
N TYR A 110 7.40 23.70 12.10
CA TYR A 110 7.30 22.55 12.99
C TYR A 110 7.44 23.06 14.42
N PRO A 111 6.58 22.65 15.36
CA PRO A 111 6.75 23.01 16.77
C PRO A 111 8.19 22.70 17.21
N PRO A 112 8.83 23.60 17.98
CA PRO A 112 10.21 23.39 18.40
C PRO A 112 10.35 22.06 19.13
N ASP A 113 11.36 21.29 18.69
CA ASP A 113 11.85 20.02 19.19
C ASP A 113 11.12 19.41 20.38
N HIS A 114 10.10 18.60 20.09
CA HIS A 114 10.04 17.32 20.78
C HIS A 114 11.13 16.44 20.15
N GLU A 115 12.14 16.04 20.92
CA GLU A 115 13.22 15.11 20.52
C GLU A 115 12.70 13.87 19.75
N THR A 116 11.44 13.50 19.98
CA THR A 116 10.77 12.35 19.37
C THR A 116 9.84 12.69 18.18
N MET A 117 9.57 13.95 17.86
CA MET A 117 8.58 14.33 16.83
C MET A 117 9.07 15.40 15.84
N GLY A 118 10.37 15.72 15.84
CA GLY A 118 10.99 16.59 14.84
C GLY A 118 10.89 16.03 13.41
N ILE A 119 11.15 16.88 12.41
CA ILE A 119 11.06 16.50 10.99
C ILE A 119 11.94 15.29 10.64
N GLU A 120 13.07 15.11 11.33
CA GLU A 120 13.91 13.92 11.14
C GLU A 120 13.22 12.63 11.58
N HIS A 121 12.50 12.66 12.72
CA HIS A 121 11.74 11.51 13.19
C HIS A 121 10.56 11.21 12.28
N LEU A 122 9.87 12.23 11.79
CA LEU A 122 8.79 12.08 10.82
C LEU A 122 9.28 11.47 9.50
N GLU A 123 10.46 11.87 9.03
CA GLU A 123 11.10 11.31 7.84
C GLU A 123 11.55 9.85 8.05
N HIS A 124 12.08 9.53 9.22
CA HIS A 124 12.36 8.15 9.61
C HIS A 124 11.09 7.29 9.61
N CYS A 125 10.02 7.77 10.25
CA CYS A 125 8.74 7.08 10.30
C CYS A 125 8.16 6.87 8.90
N TYR A 126 8.24 7.90 8.04
CA TYR A 126 7.84 7.80 6.64
C TYR A 126 8.60 6.68 5.91
N ASP A 127 9.92 6.63 6.04
CA ASP A 127 10.72 5.63 5.33
C ASP A 127 10.55 4.23 5.91
N SER A 128 10.43 4.09 7.24
CA SER A 128 10.12 2.82 7.90
C SER A 128 8.78 2.25 7.43
N LEU A 129 7.75 3.10 7.32
CA LEU A 129 6.47 2.71 6.72
C LEU A 129 6.65 2.31 5.25
N ARG A 130 7.36 3.09 4.43
CA ARG A 130 7.63 2.76 3.03
C ARG A 130 8.29 1.38 2.90
N GLN A 131 9.34 1.11 3.68
CA GLN A 131 10.06 -0.16 3.68
C GLN A 131 9.14 -1.33 4.08
N SER A 132 8.40 -1.19 5.18
CA SER A 132 7.45 -2.22 5.65
C SER A 132 6.39 -2.52 4.60
N LEU A 133 5.82 -1.49 3.98
CA LEU A 133 4.77 -1.62 2.98
C LEU A 133 5.26 -2.28 1.68
N MET A 134 6.51 -2.05 1.28
CA MET A 134 7.14 -2.74 0.16
C MET A 134 7.40 -4.22 0.47
N CYS A 135 7.77 -4.56 1.70
CA CYS A 135 7.99 -5.96 2.12
C CYS A 135 6.69 -6.75 2.26
N SER A 136 5.62 -6.10 2.74
CA SER A 136 4.28 -6.70 2.83
C SER A 136 3.39 -6.32 1.64
N ALA A 137 3.96 -6.14 0.45
CA ALA A 137 3.25 -5.65 -0.73
C ALA A 137 1.98 -6.47 -1.03
N ASP A 138 0.83 -5.80 -1.04
CA ASP A 138 -0.46 -6.42 -1.32
C ASP A 138 -0.75 -6.41 -2.82
N LEU A 139 -0.80 -7.60 -3.40
CA LEU A 139 -1.02 -7.84 -4.83
C LEU A 139 -2.49 -8.06 -5.18
N THR A 140 -3.41 -7.80 -4.25
CA THR A 140 -4.86 -7.92 -4.50
C THR A 140 -5.28 -6.96 -5.61
N PRO A 141 -5.93 -7.44 -6.69
CA PRO A 141 -6.46 -6.58 -7.73
C PRO A 141 -7.67 -5.77 -7.25
N LEU A 142 -7.61 -4.47 -7.47
CA LEU A 142 -8.72 -3.55 -7.35
C LEU A 142 -9.47 -3.50 -8.68
N PRO A 143 -10.76 -3.89 -8.68
CA PRO A 143 -11.58 -3.81 -9.87
C PRO A 143 -11.99 -2.37 -10.13
N TRP A 144 -12.12 -2.03 -11.40
CA TRP A 144 -12.89 -0.90 -11.87
C TRP A 144 -14.39 -1.24 -11.92
N ALA A 145 -15.23 -0.27 -11.56
CA ALA A 145 -16.67 -0.31 -11.73
C ALA A 145 -17.18 1.03 -12.27
N TRP A 146 -18.33 1.01 -12.93
CA TRP A 146 -18.99 2.24 -13.36
C TRP A 146 -19.68 2.90 -12.16
N ASP A 147 -19.32 4.15 -11.89
CA ASP A 147 -20.00 4.99 -10.90
C ASP A 147 -21.09 5.80 -11.62
N GLU A 148 -22.36 5.41 -11.40
CA GLU A 148 -23.51 6.07 -12.01
C GLU A 148 -23.66 7.53 -11.54
N ALA A 149 -23.34 7.83 -10.28
CA ALA A 149 -23.49 9.19 -9.74
C ALA A 149 -22.43 10.14 -10.31
N GLY A 150 -21.22 9.63 -10.53
CA GLY A 150 -20.09 10.39 -11.06
C GLY A 150 -19.91 10.30 -12.58
N TYR A 151 -20.77 9.56 -13.29
CA TYR A 151 -20.68 9.26 -14.73
C TYR A 151 -19.27 8.87 -15.20
N GLN A 152 -18.56 8.07 -14.41
CA GLN A 152 -17.17 7.72 -14.68
C GLN A 152 -16.82 6.33 -14.15
N ALA A 153 -15.83 5.69 -14.74
CA ALA A 153 -15.26 4.47 -14.18
C ALA A 153 -14.40 4.85 -12.95
N LYS A 154 -14.61 4.17 -11.83
CA LYS A 154 -13.80 4.32 -10.62
C LYS A 154 -13.32 2.98 -10.13
N GLN A 155 -12.19 3.00 -9.44
CA GLN A 155 -11.71 1.83 -8.73
C GLN A 155 -12.52 1.60 -7.47
N VAL A 156 -12.85 0.35 -7.23
CA VAL A 156 -13.62 -0.06 -6.06
C VAL A 156 -12.66 -0.64 -5.03
N ALA A 157 -12.45 0.13 -3.98
CA ALA A 157 -11.58 -0.20 -2.86
C ALA A 157 -12.13 -1.33 -1.95
N LYS A 158 -13.40 -1.68 -2.11
CA LYS A 158 -14.09 -2.71 -1.31
C LYS A 158 -13.78 -4.10 -1.86
N VAL A 159 -12.58 -4.60 -1.56
CA VAL A 159 -12.10 -5.93 -1.95
C VAL A 159 -11.89 -6.83 -0.73
N MET A 160 -11.90 -8.14 -0.95
CA MET A 160 -11.59 -9.12 0.08
C MET A 160 -10.08 -9.20 0.29
N LEU A 161 -9.61 -8.99 1.52
CA LEU A 161 -8.21 -9.10 1.91
C LEU A 161 -8.01 -10.25 2.90
N THR A 162 -6.86 -10.93 2.81
CA THR A 162 -6.45 -11.91 3.83
C THR A 162 -5.48 -11.24 4.77
N CYS A 163 -5.96 -10.88 5.97
CA CYS A 163 -5.15 -10.25 7.00
C CYS A 163 -4.67 -11.27 8.04
N ARG A 164 -3.59 -10.94 8.75
CA ARG A 164 -3.29 -11.62 10.02
C ARG A 164 -4.36 -11.25 11.03
N ASP A 165 -4.71 -12.18 11.91
CA ASP A 165 -5.62 -11.89 13.01
C ASP A 165 -4.95 -10.93 13.98
N PHE A 166 -5.39 -9.67 13.95
CA PHE A 166 -4.80 -8.61 14.74
C PHE A 166 -5.13 -8.75 16.23
N GLU A 167 -6.28 -9.32 16.58
CA GLU A 167 -6.63 -9.52 18.00
C GLU A 167 -5.73 -10.57 18.62
N SER A 168 -5.50 -11.70 17.94
CA SER A 168 -4.51 -12.69 18.38
C SER A 168 -3.11 -12.09 18.60
N ILE A 169 -2.67 -11.18 17.72
CA ILE A 169 -1.38 -10.49 17.87
C ILE A 169 -1.39 -9.57 19.10
N ARG A 170 -2.45 -8.78 19.27
CA ARG A 170 -2.60 -7.85 20.41
C ARG A 170 -2.64 -8.60 21.74
N ASP A 171 -3.37 -9.70 21.80
CA ASP A 171 -3.50 -10.51 23.02
C ASP A 171 -2.17 -11.17 23.37
N TRP A 172 -1.44 -11.70 22.37
CA TRP A 172 -0.10 -12.22 22.57
C TRP A 172 0.86 -11.16 23.13
N ALA A 173 0.80 -9.93 22.59
CA ALA A 173 1.67 -8.81 22.99
C ALA A 173 1.36 -8.33 24.42
N ARG A 174 0.08 -8.12 24.76
CA ARG A 174 -0.35 -7.70 26.11
C ARG A 174 0.08 -8.67 27.19
N GLN A 175 -0.02 -9.97 26.94
CA GLN A 175 0.41 -11.00 27.90
C GLN A 175 1.92 -11.00 28.19
N ARG A 176 2.71 -10.30 27.36
CA ARG A 176 4.18 -10.26 27.43
C ARG A 176 4.71 -8.83 27.58
N GLU A 177 3.83 -7.89 27.88
CA GLU A 177 4.22 -6.52 28.17
C GLU A 177 5.07 -6.49 29.44
N VAL A 178 6.27 -5.92 29.34
CA VAL A 178 7.14 -5.70 30.49
C VAL A 178 6.72 -4.38 31.14
N GLN A 179 6.28 -4.44 32.39
CA GLN A 179 6.11 -3.23 33.19
C GLN A 179 7.51 -2.73 33.59
N LEU A 180 7.88 -1.55 33.11
CA LEU A 180 9.12 -0.85 33.44
C LEU A 180 8.88 0.17 34.56
#